data_AF-A0A2M7V4S8-F1
#
_entry.id   AF-A0A2M7V4S8-F1
#
_cell.length_a   1.000
_cell.length_b   1.000
_cell.length_c   1.000
_cell.angle_alpha   90.00
_cell.angle_beta   90.00
_cell.angle_gamma   90.00
#
_symmetry.space_group_name_H-M   'P 1'
#
loop_
_entity.id
_entity.type
_entity.pdbx_description
1 polymer ?
#
loop_
_entity_poly.entity_id
_entity_poly.type
_entity_poly.pdbx_seq_one_letter_code
_entity_poly.pdbx_strand_id
1 'polypeptide(L)'
;CTDAILQYGIEDVVIGMVDPFPKVHGKGKDALQKAGLRISALSKKIPLYQDILALNQQYLKWAETGLPYVTLKAGMSLDGKIATRTGESKWITSQKARIDARVERSRCDAVLVGAGTVRADDPMLGAHGVFQKKQLLRVILDPRLSLPITHTVFRDTNVLVATTNRALEKDRERFINAGIEVRTFGSKRISLKRLLQYLGKEDVQHIYVEGGSGTHGYFVDDVHLDSLLVDRVLFYIEPMLLGGEGAISVVGGTGRKHISNAIRLSHTHVEMIGETMKVTGFVNRYD
;
A
#
# COMPACT_ATOMS: atom_id res chain seq x y z
N CYS A 1 12.29 -17.62 -19.62
CA CYS A 1 11.23 -17.74 -20.65
C CYS A 1 11.77 -17.75 -22.07
N THR A 2 12.76 -16.90 -22.42
CA THR A 2 13.35 -16.84 -23.76
C THR A 2 13.78 -18.21 -24.31
N ASP A 3 14.58 -18.97 -23.56
CA ASP A 3 15.04 -20.29 -24.02
C ASP A 3 13.89 -21.27 -24.28
N ALA A 4 12.87 -21.27 -23.42
CA ALA A 4 11.69 -22.10 -23.61
C ALA A 4 10.94 -21.71 -24.89
N ILE A 5 10.72 -20.42 -25.13
CA ILE A 5 10.06 -19.93 -26.36
C ILE A 5 10.80 -20.42 -27.62
N LEU A 6 12.14 -20.36 -27.60
CA LEU A 6 12.97 -20.84 -28.70
C LEU A 6 12.88 -22.37 -28.86
N GLN A 7 12.95 -23.12 -27.76
CA GLN A 7 12.87 -24.59 -27.77
C GLN A 7 11.53 -25.11 -28.30
N TYR A 8 10.43 -24.41 -28.02
CA TYR A 8 9.10 -24.79 -28.51
C TYR A 8 8.83 -24.40 -29.97
N GLY A 9 9.80 -23.75 -30.65
CA GLY A 9 9.65 -23.39 -32.07
C GLY A 9 8.59 -22.33 -32.32
N ILE A 10 8.33 -21.45 -31.35
CA ILE A 10 7.38 -20.34 -31.51
C ILE A 10 7.96 -19.34 -32.52
N GLU A 11 7.21 -19.01 -33.58
CA GLU A 11 7.67 -18.12 -34.65
C GLU A 11 7.29 -16.65 -34.42
N ASP A 12 6.13 -16.41 -33.80
CA ASP A 12 5.53 -15.09 -33.57
C ASP A 12 5.28 -14.84 -32.08
N VAL A 13 5.80 -13.71 -31.58
CA VAL A 13 5.62 -13.29 -30.20
C VAL A 13 5.11 -11.86 -30.15
N VAL A 14 3.96 -11.65 -29.50
CA VAL A 14 3.44 -10.32 -29.18
C VAL A 14 3.61 -10.09 -27.69
N ILE A 15 4.42 -9.10 -27.30
CA ILE A 15 4.59 -8.71 -25.91
C ILE A 15 3.69 -7.53 -25.56
N GLY A 16 3.07 -7.58 -24.38
CA GLY A 16 2.18 -6.52 -23.91
C GLY A 16 2.90 -5.20 -23.66
N MET A 17 4.04 -5.27 -22.99
CA MET A 17 4.93 -4.13 -22.72
C MET A 17 6.38 -4.59 -22.64
N VAL A 18 7.33 -3.67 -22.84
CA VAL A 18 8.76 -3.93 -22.60
C VAL A 18 8.99 -3.82 -21.10
N ASP A 19 9.68 -4.80 -20.52
CA ASP A 19 10.01 -4.81 -19.09
C ASP A 19 10.87 -3.59 -18.71
N PRO A 20 10.41 -2.70 -17.81
CA PRO A 20 11.17 -1.51 -17.41
C PRO A 20 12.31 -1.85 -16.45
N PHE A 21 12.37 -3.05 -15.87
CA PHE A 21 13.34 -3.36 -14.83
C PHE A 21 14.77 -3.34 -15.36
N PRO A 22 15.67 -2.50 -14.81
CA PRO A 22 16.99 -2.23 -15.41
C PRO A 22 17.83 -3.48 -15.70
N LYS A 23 17.68 -4.54 -14.89
CA LYS A 23 18.44 -5.79 -15.07
C LYS A 23 17.97 -6.61 -16.28
N VAL A 24 16.72 -6.47 -16.69
CA VAL A 24 16.06 -7.25 -17.76
C VAL A 24 15.83 -6.41 -19.02
N HIS A 25 15.66 -5.09 -18.86
CA HIS A 25 15.24 -4.11 -19.86
C HIS A 25 15.62 -4.48 -21.31
N GLY A 26 14.66 -5.03 -22.05
CA GLY A 26 14.78 -5.38 -23.47
C GLY A 26 15.56 -6.65 -23.80
N LYS A 27 16.38 -7.20 -22.89
CA LYS A 27 17.28 -8.33 -23.18
C LYS A 27 16.55 -9.57 -23.71
N GLY A 28 15.39 -9.88 -23.14
CA GLY A 28 14.58 -11.02 -23.59
C GLY A 28 14.02 -10.82 -25.00
N LYS A 29 13.54 -9.60 -25.30
CA LYS A 29 13.06 -9.22 -26.63
C LYS A 29 14.20 -9.27 -27.65
N ASP A 30 15.34 -8.68 -27.32
CA ASP A 30 16.51 -8.62 -28.19
C ASP A 30 17.08 -10.01 -28.47
N ALA A 31 17.09 -10.90 -27.48
CA ALA A 31 17.51 -12.28 -27.66
C ALA A 31 16.60 -13.06 -28.62
N LEU A 32 15.28 -12.93 -28.48
CA LEU A 32 14.32 -13.56 -29.39
C LEU A 32 14.42 -12.99 -30.81
N GLN A 33 14.59 -11.67 -30.94
CA GLN A 33 14.76 -11.02 -32.23
C GLN A 33 16.06 -11.45 -32.93
N LYS A 34 17.17 -11.59 -32.17
CA LYS A 34 18.46 -12.11 -32.68
C LYS A 34 18.37 -13.57 -33.13
N ALA A 35 17.50 -14.36 -32.50
CA ALA A 35 17.24 -15.74 -32.90
C ALA A 35 16.31 -15.85 -34.13
N GLY A 36 15.90 -14.72 -34.73
CA GLY A 36 15.13 -14.69 -35.98
C GLY A 36 13.61 -14.72 -35.81
N LEU A 37 13.10 -14.64 -34.57
CA LEU A 37 11.65 -14.64 -34.31
C LEU A 37 11.04 -13.28 -34.68
N ARG A 38 9.79 -13.32 -35.16
CA ARG A 38 8.96 -12.13 -35.34
C ARG A 38 8.41 -11.70 -33.98
N ILE A 39 9.03 -10.68 -33.39
CA ILE A 39 8.61 -10.14 -32.10
C ILE A 39 8.13 -8.70 -32.22
N SER A 40 6.96 -8.40 -31.65
CA SER A 40 6.39 -7.06 -31.62
C SER A 40 5.88 -6.71 -30.22
N ALA A 41 5.94 -5.44 -29.86
CA ALA A 41 5.31 -4.92 -28.65
C ALA A 41 4.00 -4.21 -29.02
N LEU A 42 2.98 -4.32 -28.17
CA LEU A 42 1.74 -3.57 -28.37
C LEU A 42 2.03 -2.06 -28.41
N SER A 43 1.39 -1.39 -29.35
CA SER A 43 1.44 0.08 -29.43
C SER A 43 0.68 0.69 -28.26
N LYS A 44 1.21 1.79 -27.70
CA LYS A 44 0.53 2.56 -26.65
C LYS A 44 -0.86 3.08 -27.06
N LYS A 45 -1.15 3.11 -28.37
CA LYS A 45 -2.44 3.50 -28.95
C LYS A 45 -3.52 2.42 -28.85
N ILE A 46 -3.16 1.18 -28.53
CA ILE A 46 -4.11 0.07 -28.41
C ILE A 46 -4.73 0.12 -26.99
N PRO A 47 -6.07 0.07 -26.85
CA PRO A 47 -6.73 0.13 -25.54
C PRO A 47 -6.20 -0.91 -24.53
N LEU A 48 -5.94 -2.14 -24.98
CA LEU A 48 -5.37 -3.22 -24.16
C LEU A 48 -4.04 -2.84 -23.49
N TYR A 49 -3.24 -1.94 -24.08
CA TYR A 49 -2.01 -1.47 -23.47
C TYR A 49 -2.28 -0.74 -22.15
N GLN A 50 -3.38 0.01 -22.06
CA GLN A 50 -3.77 0.69 -20.82
C GLN A 50 -4.19 -0.30 -19.73
N ASP A 51 -4.86 -1.39 -20.10
CA ASP A 51 -5.22 -2.45 -19.16
C ASP A 51 -3.97 -3.19 -18.64
N ILE A 52 -2.98 -3.41 -19.52
CA ILE A 52 -1.68 -3.98 -19.14
C ILE A 52 -0.95 -3.05 -18.17
N LEU A 53 -0.90 -1.74 -18.44
CA LEU A 53 -0.31 -0.79 -17.51
C LEU A 53 -1.05 -0.77 -16.17
N ALA A 54 -2.39 -0.76 -16.19
CA ALA A 54 -3.22 -0.76 -14.99
C ALA A 54 -2.96 -2.02 -14.12
N LEU A 55 -2.78 -3.17 -14.76
CA LEU A 55 -2.43 -4.43 -14.10
C LEU A 55 -1.06 -4.41 -13.43
N ASN A 56 -0.10 -3.66 -14.01
CA ASN A 56 1.30 -3.68 -13.59
C ASN A 56 1.75 -2.45 -12.80
N GLN A 57 0.85 -1.54 -12.40
CA GLN A 57 1.22 -0.27 -11.73
C GLN A 57 2.16 -0.46 -10.53
N GLN A 58 1.98 -1.52 -9.75
CA GLN A 58 2.81 -1.82 -8.59
C GLN A 58 4.24 -2.16 -8.99
N TYR A 59 4.36 -3.07 -9.96
CA TYR A 59 5.64 -3.50 -10.51
C TYR A 59 6.36 -2.35 -11.21
N LEU A 60 5.64 -1.59 -12.05
CA LEU A 60 6.15 -0.43 -12.77
C LEU A 60 6.81 0.57 -11.82
N LYS A 61 6.07 0.99 -10.78
CA LYS A 61 6.61 1.92 -9.78
C LYS A 61 7.89 1.37 -9.14
N TRP A 62 7.85 0.14 -8.67
CA TRP A 62 8.99 -0.46 -7.98
C TRP A 62 10.19 -0.60 -8.91
N ALA A 63 9.98 -1.04 -10.15
CA ALA A 63 11.02 -1.21 -11.14
C ALA A 63 11.67 0.12 -11.56
N GLU A 64 10.89 1.19 -11.70
CA GLU A 64 11.36 2.51 -12.13
C GLU A 64 12.00 3.32 -10.99
N THR A 65 11.42 3.26 -9.79
CA THR A 65 11.77 4.17 -8.68
C THR A 65 12.49 3.47 -7.53
N GLY A 66 12.43 2.14 -7.47
CA GLY A 66 12.86 1.36 -6.31
C GLY A 66 11.97 1.55 -5.08
N LEU A 67 10.80 2.17 -5.21
CA LEU A 67 9.85 2.39 -4.12
C LEU A 67 8.60 1.52 -4.29
N PRO A 68 8.05 0.97 -3.20
CA PRO A 68 6.77 0.28 -3.24
C PRO A 68 5.63 1.22 -3.66
N TYR A 69 4.66 0.64 -4.35
CA TYR A 69 3.36 1.22 -4.61
C TYR A 69 2.53 1.26 -3.34
N VAL A 70 1.94 2.42 -3.03
CA VAL A 70 1.26 2.71 -1.77
C VAL A 70 -0.22 2.89 -2.05
N THR A 71 -1.05 2.03 -1.47
CA THR A 71 -2.50 2.19 -1.42
C THR A 71 -2.92 2.65 -0.03
N LEU A 72 -3.55 3.83 0.07
CA LEU A 72 -4.26 4.25 1.29
C LEU A 72 -5.67 3.65 1.29
N LYS A 73 -6.03 2.95 2.36
CA LYS A 73 -7.36 2.41 2.54
C LYS A 73 -8.00 2.87 3.84
N ALA A 74 -9.27 3.28 3.73
CA ALA A 74 -10.13 3.54 4.87
C ALA A 74 -11.51 2.93 4.69
N GLY A 75 -12.20 2.66 5.80
CA GLY A 75 -13.64 2.53 5.83
C GLY A 75 -14.19 3.68 6.67
N MET A 76 -15.18 4.41 6.16
CA MET A 76 -15.70 5.63 6.79
C MET A 76 -17.21 5.78 6.61
N SER A 77 -17.81 6.60 7.44
CA SER A 77 -19.17 7.12 7.23
C SER A 77 -19.22 8.07 6.02
N LEU A 78 -20.43 8.38 5.54
CA LEU A 78 -20.66 9.28 4.41
C LEU A 78 -20.12 10.69 4.65
N ASP A 79 -20.12 11.16 5.90
CA ASP A 79 -19.53 12.43 6.33
C ASP A 79 -18.03 12.33 6.68
N GLY A 80 -17.36 11.25 6.28
CA GLY A 80 -15.90 11.13 6.31
C GLY A 80 -15.29 10.81 7.67
N LYS A 81 -16.05 10.17 8.57
CA LYS A 81 -15.61 9.80 9.92
C LYS A 81 -15.29 8.31 10.02
N ILE A 82 -14.25 7.99 10.79
CA ILE A 82 -13.78 6.60 11.03
C ILE A 82 -14.03 6.13 12.46
N ALA A 83 -14.46 7.04 13.34
CA ALA A 83 -14.90 6.73 14.69
C ALA A 83 -15.74 7.89 15.24
N THR A 84 -16.59 7.60 16.23
CA THR A 84 -17.31 8.62 17.00
C THR A 84 -16.34 9.47 17.84
N ARG A 85 -16.85 10.54 18.46
CA ARG A 85 -16.06 11.39 19.38
C ARG A 85 -15.50 10.66 20.60
N THR A 86 -16.05 9.50 20.95
CA THR A 86 -15.59 8.64 22.06
C THR A 86 -14.63 7.55 21.58
N GLY A 87 -14.32 7.49 20.28
CA GLY A 87 -13.41 6.51 19.68
C GLY A 87 -14.08 5.19 19.27
N GLU A 88 -15.41 5.10 19.30
CA GLU A 88 -16.13 3.91 18.83
C GLU A 88 -16.08 3.84 17.30
N SER A 89 -15.52 2.76 16.77
CA SER A 89 -15.25 2.58 15.33
C SER A 89 -15.75 1.23 14.78
N LYS A 90 -16.19 0.32 15.67
CA LYS A 90 -16.65 -1.00 15.27
C LYS A 90 -17.92 -0.90 14.43
N TRP A 91 -18.00 -1.73 13.40
CA TRP A 91 -19.18 -1.88 12.53
C TRP A 91 -19.55 -0.70 11.64
N ILE A 92 -18.72 0.34 11.54
CA ILE A 92 -18.89 1.36 10.49
C ILE A 92 -18.88 0.67 9.13
N THR A 93 -17.80 -0.03 8.79
CA THR A 93 -17.68 -0.76 7.52
C THR A 93 -18.52 -2.03 7.54
N SER A 94 -19.34 -2.27 6.50
CA SER A 94 -20.20 -3.44 6.35
C SER A 94 -19.40 -4.73 6.25
N GLN A 95 -20.02 -5.89 6.53
CA GLN A 95 -19.35 -7.18 6.44
C GLN A 95 -18.82 -7.46 5.03
N LYS A 96 -19.62 -7.14 3.99
CA LYS A 96 -19.24 -7.34 2.59
C LYS A 96 -18.03 -6.47 2.23
N ALA A 97 -18.04 -5.20 2.62
CA ALA A 97 -16.91 -4.30 2.40
C ALA A 97 -15.65 -4.72 3.17
N ARG A 98 -15.78 -5.26 4.39
CA ARG A 98 -14.62 -5.83 5.12
C ARG A 98 -14.02 -7.05 4.41
N ILE A 99 -14.83 -7.90 3.80
CA ILE A 99 -14.35 -9.06 3.02
C ILE A 99 -13.59 -8.56 1.79
N ASP A 100 -14.17 -7.62 1.03
CA ASP A 100 -13.51 -7.04 -0.15
C ASP A 100 -12.19 -6.35 0.21
N ALA A 101 -12.17 -5.53 1.27
CA ALA A 101 -10.94 -4.88 1.75
C ALA A 101 -9.85 -5.90 2.13
N ARG A 102 -10.23 -7.03 2.74
CA ARG A 102 -9.28 -8.10 3.05
C ARG A 102 -8.73 -8.76 1.78
N VAL A 103 -9.55 -8.93 0.74
CA VAL A 103 -9.08 -9.44 -0.56
C VAL A 103 -8.11 -8.45 -1.20
N GLU A 104 -8.42 -7.14 -1.20
CA GLU A 104 -7.53 -6.09 -1.68
C GLU A 104 -6.19 -6.10 -0.94
N ARG A 105 -6.21 -6.14 0.41
CA ARG A 105 -4.99 -6.28 1.22
C ARG A 105 -4.16 -7.50 0.81
N SER A 106 -4.81 -8.61 0.52
CA SER A 106 -4.12 -9.88 0.25
C SER A 106 -3.36 -9.91 -1.09
N ARG A 107 -3.65 -8.94 -1.98
CA ARG A 107 -2.90 -8.73 -3.22
C ARG A 107 -1.57 -7.99 -2.99
N CYS A 108 -1.42 -7.32 -1.86
CA CYS A 108 -0.24 -6.53 -1.52
C CYS A 108 0.85 -7.41 -0.90
N ASP A 109 2.07 -6.91 -0.75
CA ASP A 109 3.19 -7.62 -0.12
C ASP A 109 3.31 -7.27 1.36
N ALA A 110 2.96 -6.03 1.70
CA ALA A 110 2.98 -5.52 3.05
C ALA A 110 1.68 -4.81 3.43
N VAL A 111 1.36 -4.83 4.71
CA VAL A 111 0.28 -4.04 5.32
C VAL A 111 0.84 -3.15 6.41
N LEU A 112 0.49 -1.87 6.37
CA LEU A 112 1.02 -0.85 7.27
C LEU A 112 -0.09 -0.24 8.13
N VAL A 113 0.17 -0.19 9.43
CA VAL A 113 -0.68 0.51 10.40
C VAL A 113 0.15 1.31 11.40
N GLY A 114 -0.45 2.31 12.01
CA GLY A 114 0.15 3.03 13.13
C GLY A 114 -0.08 2.30 14.47
N ALA A 115 0.78 2.57 15.45
CA ALA A 115 0.64 2.04 16.80
C ALA A 115 -0.70 2.42 17.48
N GLY A 116 -1.35 3.51 17.05
CA GLY A 116 -2.70 3.86 17.50
C GLY A 116 -3.73 2.78 17.14
N THR A 117 -3.72 2.33 15.89
CA THR A 117 -4.59 1.25 15.39
C THR A 117 -4.30 -0.06 16.11
N VAL A 118 -3.03 -0.41 16.28
CA VAL A 118 -2.66 -1.66 16.99
C VAL A 118 -3.20 -1.65 18.42
N ARG A 119 -3.04 -0.54 19.14
CA ARG A 119 -3.52 -0.40 20.51
C ARG A 119 -5.05 -0.45 20.64
N ALA A 120 -5.76 0.14 19.67
CA ALA A 120 -7.21 0.21 19.70
C ALA A 120 -7.88 -1.11 19.32
N ASP A 121 -7.34 -1.79 18.30
CA ASP A 121 -8.05 -2.87 17.61
C ASP A 121 -7.36 -4.25 17.74
N ASP A 122 -6.11 -4.29 18.22
CA ASP A 122 -5.23 -5.47 18.24
C ASP A 122 -5.35 -6.39 17.01
N PRO A 123 -5.12 -5.87 15.79
CA PRO A 123 -5.53 -6.54 14.57
C PRO A 123 -4.57 -7.68 14.18
N MET A 124 -5.11 -8.73 13.55
CA MET A 124 -4.28 -9.81 12.96
C MET A 124 -3.52 -9.38 11.70
N LEU A 125 -4.14 -8.54 10.86
CA LEU A 125 -3.58 -8.06 9.57
C LEU A 125 -3.16 -9.18 8.59
N GLY A 126 -3.79 -10.36 8.66
CA GLY A 126 -3.51 -11.49 7.76
C GLY A 126 -4.17 -11.41 6.38
N ALA A 127 -3.72 -12.25 5.46
CA ALA A 127 -4.34 -12.42 4.15
C ALA A 127 -5.70 -13.17 4.23
N HIS A 128 -6.42 -13.22 3.10
CA HIS A 128 -7.76 -13.79 2.99
C HIS A 128 -8.04 -14.29 1.56
N GLY A 129 -9.17 -14.99 1.38
CA GLY A 129 -9.60 -15.53 0.09
C GLY A 129 -8.58 -16.52 -0.50
N VAL A 130 -8.41 -16.47 -1.82
CA VAL A 130 -7.45 -17.33 -2.55
C VAL A 130 -5.99 -17.13 -2.11
N PHE A 131 -5.68 -16.00 -1.50
CA PHE A 131 -4.36 -15.64 -1.00
C PHE A 131 -4.19 -15.89 0.51
N GLN A 132 -5.10 -16.62 1.17
CA GLN A 132 -5.08 -16.81 2.62
C GLN A 132 -3.77 -17.37 3.20
N LYS A 133 -2.96 -18.05 2.39
CA LYS A 133 -1.64 -18.57 2.79
C LYS A 133 -0.50 -17.55 2.63
N LYS A 134 -0.73 -16.43 1.94
CA LYS A 134 0.28 -15.37 1.74
C LYS A 134 0.61 -14.74 3.10
N GLN A 135 1.90 -14.69 3.41
CA GLN A 135 2.41 -14.05 4.62
C GLN A 135 2.72 -12.59 4.30
N LEU A 136 1.78 -11.70 4.58
CA LEU A 136 1.98 -10.26 4.42
C LEU A 136 2.95 -9.74 5.46
N LEU A 137 3.97 -8.99 5.05
CA LEU A 137 4.82 -8.27 5.98
C LEU A 137 3.96 -7.23 6.72
N ARG A 138 3.92 -7.31 8.06
CA ARG A 138 3.28 -6.27 8.87
C ARG A 138 4.29 -5.16 9.13
N VAL A 139 3.95 -3.93 8.76
CA VAL A 139 4.78 -2.75 9.03
C VAL A 139 4.07 -1.89 10.07
N ILE A 140 4.68 -1.74 11.25
CA ILE A 140 4.07 -1.01 12.37
C ILE A 140 4.82 0.31 12.58
N LEU A 141 4.12 1.43 12.44
CA LEU A 141 4.68 2.74 12.80
C LEU A 141 4.54 2.97 14.31
N ASP A 142 5.62 2.76 15.06
CA ASP A 142 5.68 3.01 16.50
C ASP A 142 6.91 3.85 16.86
N PRO A 143 6.81 5.19 16.78
CA PRO A 143 7.95 6.10 16.93
C PRO A 143 8.73 5.96 18.25
N ARG A 144 8.12 5.38 19.28
CA ARG A 144 8.69 5.22 20.62
C ARG A 144 8.74 3.76 21.11
N LEU A 145 8.39 2.78 20.27
CA LEU A 145 8.29 1.37 20.68
C LEU A 145 7.39 1.20 21.92
N SER A 146 6.25 1.89 21.90
CA SER A 146 5.28 1.95 22.98
C SER A 146 4.36 0.74 23.08
N LEU A 147 4.30 -0.10 22.04
CA LEU A 147 3.43 -1.27 22.03
C LEU A 147 4.00 -2.41 22.89
N PRO A 148 3.16 -3.08 23.71
CA PRO A 148 3.45 -4.38 24.28
C PRO A 148 3.64 -5.44 23.21
N ILE A 149 4.61 -6.33 23.40
CA ILE A 149 4.90 -7.44 22.48
C ILE A 149 3.79 -8.50 22.44
N THR A 150 2.86 -8.44 23.39
CA THR A 150 1.71 -9.34 23.50
C THR A 150 0.60 -9.07 22.48
N HIS A 151 0.68 -7.97 21.71
CA HIS A 151 -0.31 -7.68 20.67
C HIS A 151 -0.25 -8.72 19.55
N THR A 152 -1.41 -9.04 18.97
CA THR A 152 -1.60 -10.06 17.93
C THR A 152 -0.76 -9.81 16.68
N VAL A 153 -0.42 -8.56 16.37
CA VAL A 153 0.50 -8.22 15.28
C VAL A 153 1.91 -8.82 15.46
N PHE A 154 2.32 -9.12 16.70
CA PHE A 154 3.64 -9.65 17.08
C PHE A 154 3.64 -11.16 17.36
N ARG A 155 2.57 -11.88 16.97
CA ARG A 155 2.44 -13.34 17.16
C ARG A 155 3.54 -14.19 16.51
N ASP A 156 4.30 -13.60 15.58
CA ASP A 156 5.41 -14.22 14.87
C ASP A 156 6.37 -13.10 14.39
N THR A 157 7.50 -13.46 13.77
CA THR A 157 8.58 -12.54 13.41
C THR A 157 8.44 -11.86 12.04
N ASN A 158 7.39 -12.16 11.25
CA ASN A 158 7.13 -11.50 9.97
C ASN A 158 6.51 -10.11 10.17
N VAL A 159 7.25 -9.23 10.83
CA VAL A 159 6.84 -7.90 11.24
C VAL A 159 8.04 -6.97 11.33
N LEU A 160 7.92 -5.79 10.73
CA LEU A 160 8.87 -4.69 10.82
C LEU A 160 8.27 -3.58 11.69
N VAL A 161 8.95 -3.20 12.75
CA VAL A 161 8.59 -2.03 13.55
C VAL A 161 9.47 -0.84 13.18
N ALA A 162 8.84 0.14 12.54
CA ALA A 162 9.47 1.40 12.20
C ALA A 162 9.43 2.36 13.40
N THR A 163 10.59 2.83 13.83
CA THR A 163 10.73 3.68 15.02
C THR A 163 11.61 4.91 14.78
N THR A 164 11.84 5.70 15.82
CA THR A 164 12.68 6.91 15.80
C THR A 164 13.79 6.85 16.86
N ASN A 165 14.70 7.83 16.85
CA ASN A 165 15.71 7.99 17.90
C ASN A 165 15.10 8.28 19.29
N ARG A 166 13.78 8.52 19.39
CA ARG A 166 13.08 8.70 20.67
C ARG A 166 12.78 7.38 21.39
N ALA A 167 12.90 6.24 20.72
CA ALA A 167 12.72 4.95 21.38
C ALA A 167 13.86 4.70 22.35
N LEU A 168 13.52 4.31 23.58
CA LEU A 168 14.50 3.99 24.62
C LEU A 168 15.16 2.64 24.32
N GLU A 169 16.40 2.48 24.76
CA GLU A 169 17.15 1.24 24.51
C GLU A 169 16.45 0.01 25.10
N LYS A 170 15.94 0.13 26.33
CA LYS A 170 15.14 -0.94 26.97
C LYS A 170 13.94 -1.39 26.14
N ASP A 171 13.31 -0.46 25.40
CA ASP A 171 12.16 -0.79 24.56
C ASP A 171 12.65 -1.47 23.28
N ARG A 172 13.80 -1.08 22.73
CA ARG A 172 14.43 -1.79 21.59
C ARG A 172 14.79 -3.22 21.95
N GLU A 173 15.46 -3.41 23.07
CA GLU A 173 15.83 -4.73 23.59
C GLU A 173 14.60 -5.64 23.76
N ARG A 174 13.47 -5.10 24.25
CA ARG A 174 12.22 -5.87 24.37
C ARG A 174 11.77 -6.48 23.04
N PHE A 175 11.84 -5.73 21.96
CA PHE A 175 11.45 -6.23 20.63
C PHE A 175 12.52 -7.15 20.03
N ILE A 176 13.80 -6.81 20.18
CA ILE A 176 14.92 -7.63 19.68
C ILE A 176 14.93 -9.01 20.35
N ASN A 177 14.72 -9.07 21.67
CA ASN A 177 14.64 -10.32 22.43
C ASN A 177 13.45 -11.19 22.01
N ALA A 178 12.40 -10.59 21.43
CA ALA A 178 11.27 -11.30 20.84
C ALA A 178 11.50 -11.69 19.38
N GLY A 179 12.70 -11.46 18.82
CA GLY A 179 13.05 -11.74 17.44
C GLY A 179 12.38 -10.82 16.41
N ILE A 180 11.84 -9.68 16.86
CA ILE A 180 11.12 -8.74 16.01
C ILE A 180 12.07 -7.70 15.45
N GLU A 181 12.00 -7.51 14.14
CA GLU A 181 12.83 -6.51 13.47
C GLU A 181 12.38 -5.09 13.83
N VAL A 182 13.32 -4.31 14.34
CA VAL A 182 13.13 -2.89 14.66
C VAL A 182 14.14 -2.05 13.88
N ARG A 183 13.65 -1.05 13.15
CA ARG A 183 14.50 -0.14 12.36
C ARG A 183 14.16 1.31 12.64
N THR A 184 15.19 2.15 12.69
CA THR A 184 15.06 3.58 12.97
C THR A 184 15.03 4.40 11.68
N PHE A 185 13.96 5.15 11.46
CA PHE A 185 13.72 5.89 10.22
C PHE A 185 13.70 7.42 10.39
N GLY A 186 14.08 7.92 11.56
CA GLY A 186 14.21 9.37 11.79
C GLY A 186 14.46 9.72 13.25
N SER A 187 14.66 11.01 13.52
CA SER A 187 14.98 11.50 14.86
C SER A 187 13.73 11.64 15.73
N LYS A 188 12.77 12.47 15.33
CA LYS A 188 11.51 12.72 16.05
C LYS A 188 10.28 12.11 15.39
N ARG A 189 10.32 11.95 14.06
CA ARG A 189 9.24 11.47 13.19
C ARG A 189 9.84 10.41 12.24
N ILE A 190 9.05 9.45 11.78
CA ILE A 190 9.48 8.34 10.91
C ILE A 190 9.52 8.80 9.45
N SER A 191 10.68 9.04 8.84
CA SER A 191 10.70 9.42 7.41
C SER A 191 10.06 8.33 6.54
N LEU A 192 8.87 8.62 5.98
CA LEU A 192 8.14 7.70 5.12
C LEU A 192 8.98 7.37 3.89
N LYS A 193 9.65 8.35 3.29
CA LYS A 193 10.59 8.13 2.18
C LYS A 193 11.66 7.10 2.52
N ARG A 194 12.33 7.22 3.66
CA ARG A 194 13.37 6.25 4.07
C ARG A 194 12.78 4.87 4.36
N LEU A 195 11.58 4.81 4.94
CA LEU A 195 10.87 3.55 5.16
C LEU A 195 10.53 2.87 3.83
N LEU A 196 9.94 3.58 2.88
CA LEU A 196 9.58 3.03 1.57
C LEU A 196 10.84 2.63 0.77
N GLN A 197 11.93 3.40 0.85
CA GLN A 197 13.22 3.03 0.26
C GLN A 197 13.80 1.74 0.84
N TYR A 198 13.65 1.55 2.16
CA TYR A 198 14.07 0.30 2.80
C TYR A 198 13.20 -0.86 2.31
N LEU A 199 11.88 -0.72 2.36
CA LEU A 199 10.95 -1.76 1.92
C LEU A 199 11.15 -2.14 0.45
N GLY A 200 11.37 -1.17 -0.44
CA GLY A 200 11.63 -1.45 -1.85
C GLY A 200 12.93 -2.24 -2.10
N LYS A 201 13.95 -2.08 -1.24
CA LYS A 201 15.17 -2.90 -1.28
C LYS A 201 14.97 -4.32 -0.77
N GLU A 202 13.97 -4.52 0.09
CA GLU A 202 13.51 -5.83 0.56
C GLU A 202 12.45 -6.44 -0.37
N ASP A 203 12.45 -6.05 -1.65
CA ASP A 203 11.55 -6.52 -2.72
C ASP A 203 10.04 -6.34 -2.43
N VAL A 204 9.68 -5.45 -1.50
CA VAL A 204 8.27 -5.06 -1.30
C VAL A 204 7.86 -4.15 -2.45
N GLN A 205 6.93 -4.62 -3.29
CA GLN A 205 6.44 -3.87 -4.45
C GLN A 205 5.13 -3.14 -4.16
N HIS A 206 4.28 -3.69 -3.27
CA HIS A 206 2.98 -3.10 -2.94
C HIS A 206 2.72 -3.09 -1.43
N ILE A 207 2.49 -1.90 -0.88
CA ILE A 207 2.08 -1.69 0.51
C ILE A 207 0.64 -1.18 0.63
N TYR A 208 -0.10 -1.80 1.54
CA TYR A 208 -1.49 -1.47 1.87
C TYR A 208 -1.55 -0.76 3.22
N VAL A 209 -1.90 0.53 3.22
CA VAL A 209 -1.97 1.33 4.44
C VAL A 209 -3.40 1.33 4.95
N GLU A 210 -3.66 0.63 6.07
CA GLU A 210 -4.95 0.62 6.78
C GLU A 210 -4.96 1.50 8.03
N GLY A 211 -3.90 2.29 8.22
CA GLY A 211 -3.69 3.04 9.45
C GLY A 211 -4.77 4.09 9.72
N GLY A 212 -5.07 4.32 11.00
CA GLY A 212 -6.07 5.32 11.41
C GLY A 212 -5.75 6.75 10.96
N SER A 213 -6.64 7.68 11.32
CA SER A 213 -6.62 9.10 10.93
C SER A 213 -5.22 9.74 10.88
N GLY A 214 -4.42 9.56 11.94
CA GLY A 214 -3.06 10.11 12.01
C GLY A 214 -2.07 9.49 11.02
N THR A 215 -2.19 8.20 10.70
CA THR A 215 -1.35 7.55 9.69
C THR A 215 -1.71 8.04 8.30
N HIS A 216 -3.00 8.10 7.93
CA HIS A 216 -3.39 8.70 6.66
C HIS A 216 -2.98 10.16 6.55
N GLY A 217 -3.18 10.93 7.63
CA GLY A 217 -2.71 12.31 7.74
C GLY A 217 -1.21 12.42 7.53
N TYR A 218 -0.42 11.49 8.07
CA TYR A 218 1.01 11.44 7.84
C TYR A 218 1.32 11.32 6.35
N PHE A 219 0.79 10.30 5.68
CA PHE A 219 1.03 10.08 4.26
C PHE A 219 0.59 11.30 3.43
N VAL A 220 -0.64 11.77 3.61
CA VAL A 220 -1.21 12.91 2.89
C VAL A 220 -0.42 14.18 3.12
N ASP A 221 -0.07 14.48 4.38
CA ASP A 221 0.74 15.65 4.70
C ASP A 221 2.04 15.57 3.92
N ASP A 222 2.81 14.48 4.01
CA ASP A 222 4.15 14.37 3.41
C ASP A 222 4.17 14.31 1.87
N VAL A 223 3.05 14.04 1.18
CA VAL A 223 3.00 14.03 -0.32
C VAL A 223 3.54 15.32 -0.96
N HIS A 224 3.44 16.47 -0.29
CA HIS A 224 4.00 17.74 -0.82
C HIS A 224 5.54 17.75 -0.87
N LEU A 225 6.20 16.93 -0.06
CA LEU A 225 7.67 16.80 -0.04
C LEU A 225 8.14 15.79 -1.08
N ASP A 226 7.31 14.79 -1.37
CA ASP A 226 7.60 13.73 -2.33
C ASP A 226 6.27 13.14 -2.82
N SER A 227 5.94 13.37 -4.10
CA SER A 227 4.67 12.92 -4.67
C SER A 227 4.55 11.40 -4.65
N LEU A 228 5.65 10.65 -4.62
CA LEU A 228 5.70 9.19 -4.70
C LEU A 228 5.33 8.48 -3.39
N LEU A 229 4.87 9.20 -2.36
CA LEU A 229 4.49 8.60 -1.08
C LEU A 229 3.08 7.99 -1.08
N VAL A 230 2.22 8.36 -2.02
CA VAL A 230 0.86 7.82 -2.16
C VAL A 230 0.55 7.66 -3.64
N ASP A 231 0.03 6.50 -4.05
CA ASP A 231 -0.27 6.26 -5.47
C ASP A 231 -1.75 5.96 -5.69
N ARG A 232 -2.38 5.22 -4.77
CA ARG A 232 -3.80 4.86 -4.85
C ARG A 232 -4.53 5.20 -3.58
N VAL A 233 -5.75 5.68 -3.72
CA VAL A 233 -6.73 5.76 -2.64
C VAL A 233 -7.83 4.74 -2.93
N LEU A 234 -8.23 4.00 -1.89
CA LEU A 234 -9.29 3.00 -1.92
C LEU A 234 -10.12 3.11 -0.65
N PHE A 235 -11.22 3.87 -0.70
CA PHE A 235 -12.06 4.14 0.47
C PHE A 235 -13.41 3.45 0.34
N TYR A 236 -13.86 2.86 1.44
CA TYR A 236 -15.21 2.33 1.59
C TYR A 236 -16.05 3.35 2.34
N ILE A 237 -17.13 3.82 1.73
CA ILE A 237 -18.01 4.85 2.25
C ILE A 237 -19.37 4.23 2.55
N GLU A 238 -19.76 4.29 3.81
CA GLU A 238 -20.96 3.67 4.32
C GLU A 238 -22.10 4.70 4.37
N PRO A 239 -23.36 4.31 4.08
CA PRO A 239 -24.50 5.21 4.00
C PRO A 239 -25.00 5.62 5.39
N MET A 240 -24.10 6.12 6.24
CA MET A 240 -24.36 6.57 7.60
C MET A 240 -23.67 7.91 7.87
N LEU A 241 -24.18 8.68 8.83
CA LEU A 241 -23.59 9.94 9.28
C LEU A 241 -23.24 9.79 10.76
N LEU A 242 -22.00 10.15 11.14
CA LEU A 242 -21.59 10.15 12.55
C LEU A 242 -21.67 11.56 13.18
N GLY A 243 -21.40 12.61 12.40
CA GLY A 243 -21.35 13.99 12.87
C GLY A 243 -20.29 14.21 13.95
N GLY A 244 -20.39 15.36 14.64
CA GLY A 244 -19.59 15.68 15.82
C GLY A 244 -18.21 16.27 15.51
N GLU A 245 -17.93 17.45 16.07
CA GLU A 245 -16.65 18.16 15.93
C GLU A 245 -15.46 17.31 16.41
N GLY A 246 -15.64 16.56 17.51
CA GLY A 246 -14.62 15.65 18.05
C GLY A 246 -14.57 14.27 17.40
N ALA A 247 -15.44 13.96 16.41
CA ALA A 247 -15.40 12.67 15.73
C ALA A 247 -14.18 12.58 14.81
N ILE A 248 -13.60 11.37 14.75
CA ILE A 248 -12.31 11.15 14.12
C ILE A 248 -12.48 11.13 12.59
N SER A 249 -11.92 12.12 11.90
CA SER A 249 -11.93 12.19 10.44
C SER A 249 -11.00 11.15 9.80
N VAL A 250 -11.31 10.72 8.58
CA VAL A 250 -10.56 9.69 7.83
C VAL A 250 -9.09 10.04 7.58
N VAL A 251 -8.81 11.30 7.28
CA VAL A 251 -7.47 11.85 7.11
C VAL A 251 -7.28 12.93 8.18
N GLY A 252 -6.37 12.68 9.12
CA GLY A 252 -5.97 13.66 10.12
C GLY A 252 -4.78 14.49 9.65
N GLY A 253 -3.97 14.97 10.61
CA GLY A 253 -2.77 15.75 10.30
C GLY A 253 -3.04 17.25 10.18
N THR A 254 -2.07 17.96 9.60
CA THR A 254 -2.11 19.42 9.42
C THR A 254 -2.99 19.84 8.25
N GLY A 255 -3.08 19.01 7.22
CA GLY A 255 -3.89 19.29 6.04
C GLY A 255 -3.30 20.36 5.13
N ARG A 256 -4.11 20.83 4.18
CA ARG A 256 -3.70 21.82 3.17
C ARG A 256 -4.28 23.18 3.53
N LYS A 257 -3.41 24.21 3.51
CA LYS A 257 -3.82 25.60 3.76
C LYS A 257 -4.74 26.17 2.66
N HIS A 258 -4.54 25.73 1.41
CA HIS A 258 -5.26 26.23 0.24
C HIS A 258 -5.81 25.06 -0.59
N ILE A 259 -7.02 25.25 -1.15
CA ILE A 259 -7.69 24.23 -1.98
C ILE A 259 -6.91 23.87 -3.24
N SER A 260 -6.12 24.80 -3.77
CA SER A 260 -5.21 24.59 -4.90
C SER A 260 -4.15 23.51 -4.60
N ASN A 261 -3.84 23.28 -3.32
CA ASN A 261 -2.83 22.32 -2.88
C ASN A 261 -3.45 20.98 -2.47
N ALA A 262 -4.76 20.82 -2.66
CA ALA A 262 -5.44 19.56 -2.41
C ALA A 262 -4.95 18.47 -3.38
N ILE A 263 -4.77 17.26 -2.87
CA ILE A 263 -4.48 16.09 -3.70
C ILE A 263 -5.73 15.81 -4.54
N ARG A 264 -5.59 15.81 -5.86
CA ARG A 264 -6.65 15.45 -6.80
C ARG A 264 -6.42 14.02 -7.27
N LEU A 265 -7.46 13.20 -7.20
CA LEU A 265 -7.43 11.85 -7.72
C LEU A 265 -7.79 11.85 -9.21
N SER A 266 -7.10 11.02 -9.99
CA SER A 266 -7.43 10.73 -11.39
C SER A 266 -8.00 9.33 -11.54
N HIS A 267 -8.69 9.07 -12.66
CA HIS A 267 -9.28 7.76 -12.99
C HIS A 267 -10.12 7.20 -11.85
N THR A 268 -10.96 8.05 -11.27
CA THR A 268 -11.80 7.68 -10.14
C THR A 268 -12.86 6.67 -10.59
N HIS A 269 -13.05 5.63 -9.80
CA HIS A 269 -14.08 4.61 -10.01
C HIS A 269 -14.87 4.41 -8.73
N VAL A 270 -16.18 4.21 -8.88
CA VAL A 270 -17.10 3.95 -7.78
C VAL A 270 -17.83 2.63 -8.08
N GLU A 271 -17.72 1.70 -7.14
CA GLU A 271 -18.38 0.40 -7.18
C GLU A 271 -19.29 0.26 -5.95
N MET A 272 -20.49 -0.29 -6.14
CA MET A 272 -21.40 -0.58 -5.01
C MET A 272 -21.19 -2.00 -4.49
N ILE A 273 -20.93 -2.14 -3.19
CA ILE A 273 -20.84 -3.43 -2.49
C ILE A 273 -22.01 -3.50 -1.50
N GLY A 274 -23.15 -3.97 -1.98
CA GLY A 274 -24.41 -3.74 -1.27
C GLY A 274 -24.69 -2.24 -1.24
N GLU A 275 -24.81 -1.66 -0.04
CA GLU A 275 -25.02 -0.21 0.14
C GLU A 275 -23.71 0.57 0.36
N THR A 276 -22.58 -0.13 0.52
CA THR A 276 -21.27 0.51 0.67
C THR A 276 -20.76 0.99 -0.68
N MET A 277 -20.32 2.24 -0.78
CA MET A 277 -19.60 2.75 -1.96
C MET A 277 -18.10 2.50 -1.80
N LYS A 278 -17.51 1.68 -2.68
CA LYS A 278 -16.06 1.54 -2.82
C LYS A 278 -15.58 2.57 -3.84
N VAL A 279 -14.87 3.59 -3.38
CA VAL A 279 -14.29 4.64 -4.20
C VAL A 279 -12.80 4.40 -4.35
N THR A 280 -12.32 4.31 -5.58
CA THR A 280 -10.89 4.20 -5.89
C THR A 280 -10.42 5.34 -6.79
N GLY A 281 -9.16 5.73 -6.69
CA GLY A 281 -8.55 6.68 -7.61
C GLY A 281 -7.04 6.76 -7.42
N PHE A 282 -6.36 7.40 -8.37
CA PHE A 282 -4.90 7.46 -8.41
C PHE A 282 -4.38 8.86 -8.14
N VAL A 283 -3.35 8.94 -7.29
CA VAL A 283 -2.51 10.13 -7.10
C VAL A 283 -1.37 10.12 -8.12
N ASN A 284 -0.72 8.97 -8.33
CA ASN A 284 0.30 8.77 -9.37
C ASN A 284 -0.05 7.55 -10.23
N ARG A 285 0.42 7.57 -11.48
CA ARG A 285 0.38 6.45 -12.42
C ARG A 285 1.74 6.33 -13.14
N TYR A 286 2.05 5.12 -13.58
CA TYR A 286 3.34 4.70 -14.15
C TYR A 286 3.13 4.06 -15.52
N ASP A 287 4.07 4.25 -16.47
CA ASP A 287 3.91 4.00 -17.92
C ASP A 287 5.13 3.33 -18.59
#